data_AF-A0A7Z9DXH4-F1
#
_entry.id   AF-A0A7Z9DXH4-F1
#
_cell.length_a   1.000
_cell.length_b   1.000
_cell.length_c   1.000
_cell.angle_alpha   90.00
_cell.angle_beta   90.00
_cell.angle_gamma   90.00
#
_symmetry.space_group_name_H-M   'P 1'
#
loop_
_entity.id
_entity.type
_entity.pdbx_description
1 polymer ?
#
loop_
_entity_poly.entity_id
_entity_poly.type
_entity_poly.pdbx_seq_one_letter_code
_entity_poly.pdbx_strand_id
1 'polypeptide(L)'
;MNHQILLAYLEIFRGEIMQTSSQIRTYNRNECITFRKTKEAFGGLSNMAGGYPLIVNGIHILTSEALYQACRFPHLPDIQKLIIAQNSPMTAKMKGKPYRDQSRSDWERVKVQIMRWCLRVKLLQNWDTFGQLLLETGDKAIVEDSHKDDFWGAIPTNDNQLIGVNALGRLLMELRKYLKEDANSLKSLKPLEIPDFIFLSKPIEFLTLKDENHTLSIQEKQLIIPLIPEITLESNVSLDQTKEFYREETIITDTNIEKTEKDDNIFDGWVLPKLEKILQNYQSYDQILQHFKTVNKKQMQDWMKLAVELGKVKKIEKPVRYIWYSAYESESNLLKARKISQSRNTRKTQLKSSQKSKSNVTQESTQLSLI
;
A
#
# COMPACT_ATOMS: atom_id res chain seq x y z
N MET A 1 37.54 22.08 0.35
CA MET A 1 36.36 21.21 0.54
C MET A 1 35.70 21.61 1.84
N ASN A 2 34.46 22.10 1.83
CA ASN A 2 33.87 22.83 2.95
C ASN A 2 33.58 21.88 4.13
N HIS A 3 34.02 22.23 5.35
CA HIS A 3 33.92 21.38 6.54
C HIS A 3 32.47 20.91 6.84
N GLN A 4 31.48 21.74 6.47
CA GLN A 4 30.05 21.44 6.54
C GLN A 4 29.60 20.29 5.62
N ILE A 5 30.27 20.10 4.47
CA ILE A 5 29.99 18.98 3.56
C ILE A 5 30.47 17.68 4.20
N LEU A 6 31.65 17.69 4.82
CA LEU A 6 32.21 16.49 5.49
C LEU A 6 31.32 16.03 6.67
N LEU A 7 30.77 16.97 7.45
CA LEU A 7 29.84 16.66 8.53
C LEU A 7 28.52 16.07 8.02
N ALA A 8 27.96 16.63 6.95
CA ALA A 8 26.78 16.04 6.29
C ALA A 8 27.05 14.65 5.71
N TYR A 9 28.28 14.34 5.27
CA TYR A 9 28.69 13.00 4.84
C TYR A 9 28.81 12.01 6.01
N LEU A 10 29.30 12.46 7.17
CA LEU A 10 29.44 11.62 8.37
C LEU A 10 28.09 11.28 9.01
N GLU A 11 27.11 12.20 9.00
CA GLU A 11 25.73 11.95 9.44
C GLU A 11 25.02 10.91 8.53
N ILE A 12 25.27 10.97 7.22
CA ILE A 12 24.74 10.00 6.24
C ILE A 12 25.34 8.60 6.45
N PHE A 13 26.59 8.49 6.91
CA PHE A 13 27.30 7.23 7.12
C PHE A 13 26.80 6.45 8.35
N ARG A 14 26.23 7.12 9.36
CA ARG A 14 25.77 6.49 10.62
C ARG A 14 24.30 6.07 10.65
N GLY A 15 23.54 6.31 9.57
CA GLY A 15 22.10 5.99 9.55
C GLY A 15 21.26 6.88 10.47
N GLU A 16 21.82 7.97 10.98
CA GLU A 16 21.16 8.95 11.84
C GLU A 16 20.65 10.13 11.00
N ILE A 17 19.62 9.90 10.17
CA ILE A 17 18.72 11.00 9.83
C ILE A 17 17.62 11.01 10.89
N MET A 18 17.92 11.58 12.06
CA MET A 18 16.86 12.06 12.94
C MET A 18 16.30 13.35 12.34
N GLN A 19 14.98 13.56 12.43
CA GLN A 19 14.35 14.84 12.07
C GLN A 19 14.90 15.95 12.97
N THR A 20 15.96 16.61 12.53
CA THR A 20 16.43 17.87 13.10
C THR A 20 16.20 18.97 12.07
N SER A 21 15.79 20.16 12.52
CA SER A 21 15.60 21.35 11.68
C SER A 21 16.83 21.74 10.86
N SER A 22 18.01 21.20 11.21
CA SER A 22 19.27 21.38 10.48
C SER A 22 19.37 20.68 9.11
N GLN A 23 18.42 19.79 8.76
CA GLN A 23 18.49 19.02 7.50
C GLN A 23 17.69 19.62 6.34
N ILE A 24 16.81 20.60 6.60
CA ILE A 24 16.02 21.26 5.57
C ILE A 24 16.91 22.17 4.72
N ARG A 25 16.76 22.13 3.39
CA ARG A 25 17.51 22.96 2.44
C ARG A 25 16.57 23.67 1.48
N THR A 26 17.03 24.81 0.99
CA THR A 26 16.39 25.54 -0.12
C THR A 26 17.13 25.24 -1.41
N TYR A 27 16.39 24.94 -2.47
CA TYR A 27 16.91 24.58 -3.79
C TYR A 27 16.37 25.56 -4.83
N ASN A 28 17.26 26.11 -5.65
CA ASN A 28 16.88 26.90 -6.82
C ASN A 28 16.60 25.96 -8.00
N ARG A 29 15.37 25.99 -8.53
CA ARG A 29 14.92 25.14 -9.66
C ARG A 29 15.85 25.25 -10.88
N ASN A 30 16.39 26.44 -11.14
CA ASN A 30 17.23 26.69 -12.31
C ASN A 30 18.65 26.11 -12.18
N GLU A 31 19.07 25.76 -10.96
CA GLU A 31 20.40 25.23 -10.65
C GLU A 31 20.37 23.72 -10.35
N CYS A 32 19.18 23.13 -10.33
CA CYS A 32 18.96 21.72 -9.98
C CYS A 32 18.41 20.93 -11.17
N ILE A 33 18.57 19.60 -11.11
CA ILE A 33 17.75 18.66 -11.85
C ILE A 33 16.53 18.34 -10.99
N THR A 34 15.36 18.81 -11.40
CA THR A 34 14.10 18.51 -10.73
C THR A 34 13.33 17.43 -11.47
N PHE A 35 12.71 16.50 -10.75
CA PHE A 35 11.73 15.58 -11.33
C PHE A 35 10.47 15.53 -10.47
N ARG A 36 9.31 15.46 -11.13
CA ARG A 36 8.01 15.29 -10.46
C ARG A 36 7.27 14.06 -10.96
N LYS A 37 7.39 13.75 -12.25
CA LYS A 37 6.69 12.62 -12.88
C LYS A 37 7.68 11.62 -13.44
N THR A 38 7.32 10.35 -13.36
CA THR A 38 8.17 9.23 -13.80
C THR A 38 8.40 9.15 -15.31
N LYS A 39 7.63 9.89 -16.10
CA LYS A 39 7.74 9.94 -17.58
C LYS A 39 8.47 11.17 -18.11
N GLU A 40 8.92 12.06 -17.24
CA GLU A 40 9.75 13.21 -17.63
C GLU A 40 11.19 12.75 -17.92
N ALA A 41 12.02 13.63 -18.50
CA ALA A 41 13.40 13.30 -18.90
C ALA A 41 14.21 12.63 -17.77
N PHE A 42 14.10 13.17 -16.55
CA PHE A 42 14.74 12.62 -15.35
C PHE A 42 13.78 11.82 -14.47
N GLY A 43 12.61 11.45 -14.99
CA GLY A 43 11.57 10.71 -14.25
C GLY A 43 12.04 9.34 -13.77
N GLY A 44 13.02 8.74 -14.45
CA GLY A 44 13.68 7.51 -14.04
C GLY A 44 14.42 7.61 -12.71
N LEU A 45 14.73 8.82 -12.20
CA LEU A 45 15.35 9.02 -10.89
C LEU A 45 14.41 8.67 -9.72
N SER A 46 13.10 8.71 -9.94
CA SER A 46 12.12 8.35 -8.90
C SER A 46 12.22 6.86 -8.52
N ASN A 47 12.04 6.55 -7.23
CA ASN A 47 11.78 5.19 -6.74
C ASN A 47 10.45 4.61 -7.27
N MET A 48 9.53 5.48 -7.71
CA MET A 48 8.28 5.13 -8.38
C MET A 48 8.44 4.87 -9.88
N ALA A 49 9.63 5.00 -10.45
CA ALA A 49 9.83 4.76 -11.87
C ALA A 49 9.69 3.26 -12.19
N GLY A 50 8.79 2.95 -13.13
CA GLY A 50 8.76 1.63 -13.79
C GLY A 50 9.89 1.52 -14.83
N GLY A 51 10.09 0.31 -15.37
CA GLY A 51 11.15 0.05 -16.34
C GLY A 51 12.51 -0.29 -15.74
N TYR A 52 12.60 -0.40 -14.42
CA TYR A 52 13.78 -0.82 -13.67
C TYR A 52 13.45 -2.05 -12.81
N PRO A 53 13.18 -3.22 -13.42
CA PRO A 53 12.80 -4.41 -12.67
C PRO A 53 13.94 -4.86 -11.75
N LEU A 54 13.57 -5.42 -10.61
CA LEU A 54 14.47 -5.90 -9.58
C LEU A 54 14.20 -7.38 -9.30
N ILE A 55 15.23 -8.09 -8.86
CA ILE A 55 15.18 -9.47 -8.41
C ILE A 55 15.87 -9.54 -7.05
N VAL A 56 15.14 -9.93 -6.00
CA VAL A 56 15.68 -10.13 -4.65
C VAL A 56 15.25 -11.51 -4.17
N ASN A 57 16.18 -12.33 -3.69
CA ASN A 57 15.95 -13.72 -3.30
C ASN A 57 15.21 -14.54 -4.39
N GLY A 58 15.55 -14.29 -5.66
CA GLY A 58 14.92 -14.92 -6.83
C GLY A 58 13.51 -14.41 -7.16
N ILE A 59 12.99 -13.42 -6.43
CA ILE A 59 11.62 -12.88 -6.63
C ILE A 59 11.66 -11.60 -7.46
N HIS A 60 10.85 -11.56 -8.51
CA HIS A 60 10.68 -10.39 -9.35
C HIS A 60 9.87 -9.28 -8.66
N ILE A 61 10.38 -8.05 -8.74
CA ILE A 61 9.77 -6.85 -8.16
C ILE A 61 9.83 -5.73 -9.20
N LEU A 62 8.70 -5.09 -9.48
CA LEU A 62 8.59 -4.20 -10.64
C LEU A 62 9.21 -2.81 -10.42
N THR A 63 9.34 -2.36 -9.16
CA THR A 63 9.83 -1.02 -8.81
C THR A 63 10.54 -1.02 -7.46
N SER A 64 11.46 -0.08 -7.26
CA SER A 64 12.09 0.17 -5.96
C SER A 64 11.09 0.55 -4.89
N GLU A 65 10.00 1.24 -5.23
CA GLU A 65 8.93 1.55 -4.27
C GLU A 65 8.27 0.27 -3.73
N ALA A 66 7.95 -0.70 -4.59
CA ALA A 66 7.34 -1.94 -4.13
C ALA A 66 8.26 -2.71 -3.18
N LEU A 67 9.57 -2.75 -3.47
CA LEU A 67 10.57 -3.34 -2.58
C LEU A 67 10.65 -2.58 -1.25
N TYR A 68 10.74 -1.25 -1.29
CA TYR A 68 10.79 -0.40 -0.10
C TYR A 68 9.57 -0.58 0.81
N GLN A 69 8.36 -0.62 0.23
CA GLN A 69 7.13 -0.86 0.98
C GLN A 69 7.05 -2.28 1.54
N ALA A 70 7.57 -3.29 0.84
CA ALA A 70 7.64 -4.65 1.37
C ALA A 70 8.62 -4.76 2.56
N CYS A 71 9.77 -4.09 2.49
CA CYS A 71 10.75 -4.06 3.60
C CYS A 71 10.22 -3.40 4.88
N ARG A 72 9.11 -2.64 4.81
CA ARG A 72 8.41 -2.07 5.97
C ARG A 72 7.77 -3.13 6.87
N PHE A 73 7.46 -4.31 6.32
CA PHE A 73 6.69 -5.36 6.99
C PHE A 73 7.45 -6.70 7.03
N PRO A 74 8.64 -6.77 7.66
CA PRO A 74 9.47 -7.98 7.64
C PRO A 74 8.81 -9.20 8.32
N HIS A 75 7.93 -8.95 9.29
CA HIS A 75 7.20 -9.98 10.04
C HIS A 75 5.84 -10.36 9.40
N LEU A 76 5.45 -9.73 8.29
CA LEU A 76 4.17 -10.00 7.60
C LEU A 76 4.40 -10.40 6.15
N PRO A 77 4.85 -11.64 5.88
CA PRO A 77 5.17 -12.10 4.53
C PRO A 77 3.99 -12.01 3.56
N ASP A 78 2.75 -12.18 4.03
CA ASP A 78 1.57 -12.07 3.17
C ASP A 78 1.29 -10.63 2.73
N ILE A 79 1.62 -9.64 3.56
CA ILE A 79 1.56 -8.22 3.18
C ILE A 79 2.67 -7.88 2.21
N GLN A 80 3.88 -8.43 2.40
CA GLN A 80 4.95 -8.29 1.42
C GLN A 80 4.54 -8.85 0.06
N LYS A 81 3.97 -10.07 -0.01
CA LYS A 81 3.43 -10.67 -1.24
C LYS A 81 2.36 -9.77 -1.88
N LEU A 82 1.42 -9.27 -1.08
CA LEU A 82 0.36 -8.38 -1.55
C LEU A 82 0.93 -7.12 -2.22
N ILE A 83 1.96 -6.51 -1.62
CA ILE A 83 2.60 -5.29 -2.13
C ILE A 83 3.35 -5.56 -3.45
N ILE A 84 4.19 -6.60 -3.49
CA ILE A 84 5.03 -6.88 -4.68
C ILE A 84 4.21 -7.39 -5.87
N ALA A 85 3.03 -7.96 -5.65
CA ALA A 85 2.11 -8.39 -6.69
C ALA A 85 1.47 -7.22 -7.47
N GLN A 86 1.66 -5.97 -7.04
CA GLN A 86 1.03 -4.82 -7.68
C GLN A 86 1.83 -4.32 -8.88
N ASN A 87 1.14 -4.17 -10.01
CA ASN A 87 1.73 -3.67 -11.26
C ASN A 87 2.15 -2.19 -11.22
N SER A 88 1.54 -1.41 -10.32
CA SER A 88 1.81 0.03 -10.18
C SER A 88 2.48 0.29 -8.84
N PRO A 89 3.56 1.09 -8.78
CA PRO A 89 4.23 1.46 -7.54
C PRO A 89 3.31 2.23 -6.60
N MET A 90 2.41 3.05 -7.16
CA MET A 90 1.38 3.74 -6.37
C MET A 90 0.43 2.73 -5.72
N THR A 91 0.01 1.70 -6.46
CA THR A 91 -0.85 0.65 -5.92
C THR A 91 -0.11 -0.19 -4.88
N ALA A 92 1.17 -0.50 -5.07
CA ALA A 92 2.01 -1.18 -4.08
C ALA A 92 2.05 -0.40 -2.75
N LYS A 93 2.36 0.91 -2.81
CA LYS A 93 2.30 1.82 -1.64
C LYS A 93 0.92 1.85 -1.00
N MET A 94 -0.14 1.88 -1.80
CA MET A 94 -1.51 1.90 -1.31
C MET A 94 -1.93 0.59 -0.64
N LYS A 95 -1.46 -0.57 -1.11
CA LYS A 95 -1.76 -1.86 -0.47
C LYS A 95 -1.04 -2.06 0.86
N GLY A 96 0.14 -1.45 1.04
CA GLY A 96 0.81 -1.41 2.34
C GLY A 96 0.18 -0.42 3.33
N LYS A 97 -0.50 0.62 2.85
CA LYS A 97 -1.01 1.72 3.70
C LYS A 97 -1.93 1.27 4.87
N PRO A 98 -2.90 0.35 4.67
CA PRO A 98 -3.77 -0.12 5.76
C PRO A 98 -3.04 -0.83 6.90
N TYR A 99 -1.80 -1.27 6.68
CA TYR A 99 -1.01 -2.04 7.63
C TYR A 99 0.07 -1.20 8.31
N ARG A 100 0.11 0.13 8.12
CA ARG A 100 1.18 0.99 8.66
C ARG A 100 1.32 0.92 10.18
N ASP A 101 0.25 0.67 10.91
CA ASP A 101 0.31 0.50 12.37
C ASP A 101 1.02 -0.80 12.78
N GLN A 102 1.23 -1.71 11.82
CA GLN A 102 2.01 -2.95 11.95
C GLN A 102 3.36 -2.84 11.23
N SER A 103 3.89 -1.62 11.06
CA SER A 103 5.26 -1.45 10.56
C SER A 103 6.25 -2.10 11.53
N ARG A 104 7.43 -2.49 11.03
CA ARG A 104 8.58 -2.76 11.91
C ARG A 104 8.78 -1.62 12.91
N SER A 105 9.07 -1.95 14.17
CA SER A 105 9.11 -0.98 15.28
C SER A 105 10.19 0.08 15.13
N ASP A 106 11.25 -0.22 14.38
CA ASP A 106 12.37 0.69 14.08
C ASP A 106 12.21 1.43 12.73
N TRP A 107 11.03 1.38 12.10
CA TRP A 107 10.81 1.90 10.74
C TRP A 107 11.32 3.32 10.54
N GLU A 108 10.97 4.25 11.42
CA GLU A 108 11.37 5.66 11.30
C GLU A 108 12.91 5.83 11.34
N ARG A 109 13.62 4.95 12.04
CA ARG A 109 15.10 4.96 12.13
C ARG A 109 15.75 4.32 10.91
N VAL A 110 15.14 3.30 10.30
CA VAL A 110 15.77 2.52 9.21
C VAL A 110 15.26 2.89 7.81
N LYS A 111 14.18 3.66 7.68
CA LYS A 111 13.55 3.99 6.37
C LYS A 111 14.54 4.57 5.35
N VAL A 112 15.48 5.41 5.79
CA VAL A 112 16.53 5.98 4.92
C VAL A 112 17.53 4.91 4.47
N GLN A 113 17.96 4.04 5.38
CA GLN A 113 18.89 2.94 5.06
C GLN A 113 18.26 1.95 4.08
N ILE A 114 16.99 1.60 4.30
CA ILE A 114 16.23 0.72 3.41
C ILE A 114 16.06 1.37 2.03
N MET A 115 15.69 2.66 1.94
CA MET A 115 15.59 3.33 0.64
C MET A 115 16.94 3.41 -0.07
N ARG A 116 18.03 3.75 0.63
CA ARG A 116 19.39 3.73 0.09
C ARG A 116 19.72 2.35 -0.50
N TRP A 117 19.42 1.29 0.23
CA TRP A 117 19.61 -0.08 -0.22
C TRP A 117 18.76 -0.39 -1.46
N CYS A 118 17.46 -0.01 -1.48
CA CYS A 118 16.58 -0.22 -2.63
C CYS A 118 17.07 0.49 -3.91
N LEU A 119 17.62 1.71 -3.78
CA LEU A 119 18.22 2.43 -4.91
C LEU A 119 19.52 1.79 -5.37
N ARG A 120 20.31 1.22 -4.45
CA ARG A 120 21.49 0.41 -4.81
C ARG A 120 21.11 -0.86 -5.56
N VAL A 121 20.04 -1.56 -5.15
CA VAL A 121 19.50 -2.71 -5.93
C VAL A 121 19.10 -2.26 -7.33
N LYS A 122 18.41 -1.11 -7.43
CA LYS A 122 18.00 -0.52 -8.72
C LYS A 122 19.19 -0.28 -9.64
N LEU A 123 20.23 0.36 -9.13
CA LEU A 123 21.47 0.60 -9.87
C LEU A 123 22.18 -0.69 -10.24
N LEU A 124 22.37 -1.59 -9.28
CA LEU A 124 23.07 -2.86 -9.48
C LEU A 124 22.46 -3.68 -10.62
N GLN A 125 21.13 -3.68 -10.76
CA GLN A 125 20.44 -4.52 -11.75
C GLN A 125 20.08 -3.77 -13.04
N ASN A 126 20.27 -2.46 -13.07
CA ASN A 126 19.99 -1.61 -14.23
C ASN A 126 21.19 -0.69 -14.47
N TRP A 127 22.36 -1.30 -14.52
CA TRP A 127 23.66 -0.62 -14.42
C TRP A 127 23.81 0.45 -15.50
N ASP A 128 23.60 0.09 -16.76
CA ASP A 128 23.78 1.04 -17.86
C ASP A 128 22.66 2.07 -17.92
N THR A 129 21.39 1.63 -17.86
CA THR A 129 20.25 2.54 -18.04
C THR A 129 20.08 3.52 -16.88
N PHE A 130 20.08 3.02 -15.64
CA PHE A 130 19.93 3.88 -14.46
C PHE A 130 21.24 4.57 -14.11
N GLY A 131 22.39 3.91 -14.29
CA GLY A 131 23.70 4.51 -14.06
C GLY A 131 23.95 5.68 -15.02
N GLN A 132 23.67 5.52 -16.31
CA GLN A 132 23.78 6.61 -17.28
C GLN A 132 22.87 7.79 -16.91
N LEU A 133 21.61 7.52 -16.54
CA LEU A 133 20.68 8.57 -16.09
C LEU A 133 21.21 9.35 -14.88
N LEU A 134 21.85 8.67 -13.92
CA LEU A 134 22.50 9.33 -12.78
C LEU A 134 23.67 10.21 -13.23
N LEU A 135 24.52 9.73 -14.15
CA LEU A 135 25.68 10.48 -14.65
C LEU A 135 25.28 11.72 -15.46
N GLU A 136 24.20 11.64 -16.24
CA GLU A 136 23.66 12.76 -17.03
C GLU A 136 23.23 13.97 -16.20
N THR A 137 22.96 13.76 -14.90
CA THR A 137 22.68 14.88 -14.00
C THR A 137 23.90 15.75 -13.70
N GLY A 138 25.11 15.34 -14.13
CA GLY A 138 26.35 16.08 -13.96
C GLY A 138 26.69 16.27 -12.48
N ASP A 139 26.95 17.51 -12.07
CA ASP A 139 27.19 17.87 -10.67
C ASP A 139 26.01 18.65 -10.07
N LYS A 140 24.93 18.84 -10.82
CA LYS A 140 23.73 19.53 -10.34
C LYS A 140 23.08 18.77 -9.20
N ALA A 141 22.41 19.48 -8.30
CA ALA A 141 21.62 18.84 -7.26
C ALA A 141 20.42 18.11 -7.89
N ILE A 142 20.13 16.90 -7.40
CA ILE A 142 18.94 16.14 -7.80
C ILE A 142 17.85 16.42 -6.77
N VAL A 143 16.67 16.87 -7.21
CA VAL A 143 15.58 17.27 -6.31
C VAL A 143 14.24 16.68 -6.77
N GLU A 144 13.59 15.92 -5.89
CA GLU A 144 12.20 15.51 -6.13
C GLU A 144 11.27 16.70 -5.83
N ASP A 145 10.56 17.18 -6.87
CA ASP A 145 9.59 18.27 -6.78
C ASP A 145 8.25 17.73 -6.30
N SER A 146 8.10 17.69 -4.98
CA SER A 146 6.97 17.13 -4.28
C SER A 146 5.88 18.18 -4.03
N HIS A 147 4.63 17.74 -4.03
CA HIS A 147 3.52 18.63 -3.66
C HIS A 147 3.40 18.86 -2.16
N LYS A 148 3.90 17.94 -1.33
CA LYS A 148 3.60 17.90 0.11
C LYS A 148 4.59 17.11 0.98
N ASP A 149 5.43 16.27 0.38
CA ASP A 149 6.46 15.50 1.08
C ASP A 149 7.76 16.31 1.05
N ASP A 150 8.04 17.01 2.13
CA ASP A 150 9.26 17.78 2.36
C ASP A 150 10.41 16.94 2.94
N PHE A 151 10.20 15.64 3.19
CA PHE A 151 11.24 14.75 3.69
C PHE A 151 11.97 14.03 2.56
N TRP A 152 11.23 13.27 1.74
CA TRP A 152 11.82 12.55 0.61
C TRP A 152 12.12 13.49 -0.54
N GLY A 153 11.26 14.49 -0.76
CA GLY A 153 11.43 15.55 -1.76
C GLY A 153 11.53 16.93 -1.14
N ALA A 154 11.21 17.94 -1.96
CA ALA A 154 11.11 19.33 -1.56
C ALA A 154 9.84 19.96 -2.17
N ILE A 155 9.22 20.87 -1.42
CA ILE A 155 7.95 21.51 -1.77
C ILE A 155 8.21 22.89 -2.39
N PRO A 156 7.52 23.28 -3.48
CA PRO A 156 7.58 24.64 -4.01
C PRO A 156 7.15 25.68 -2.97
N THR A 157 7.99 26.70 -2.74
CA THR A 157 7.59 27.90 -2.01
C THR A 157 7.26 29.07 -2.94
N ASN A 158 7.82 29.05 -4.15
CA ASN A 158 7.48 29.94 -5.27
C ASN A 158 7.92 29.27 -6.58
N ASP A 159 7.79 30.00 -7.69
CA ASP A 159 8.09 29.48 -9.05
C ASP A 159 9.54 29.01 -9.24
N ASN A 160 10.49 29.51 -8.43
CA ASN A 160 11.92 29.22 -8.58
C ASN A 160 12.54 28.47 -7.40
N GLN A 161 11.82 28.29 -6.29
CA GLN A 161 12.38 27.70 -5.07
C GLN A 161 11.61 26.47 -4.61
N LEU A 162 12.36 25.47 -4.16
CA LEU A 162 11.84 24.34 -3.39
C LEU A 162 12.49 24.30 -2.01
N ILE A 163 11.74 23.89 -0.98
CA ILE A 163 12.26 23.70 0.37
C ILE A 163 11.93 22.29 0.85
N GLY A 164 12.93 21.59 1.40
CA GLY A 164 12.76 20.27 2.00
C GLY A 164 14.08 19.62 2.33
N VAL A 165 14.03 18.48 3.01
CA VAL A 165 15.18 17.61 3.27
C VAL A 165 15.67 16.99 1.97
N ASN A 166 14.75 16.62 1.06
CA ASN A 166 15.05 15.98 -0.22
C ASN A 166 15.98 14.76 -0.05
N ALA A 167 15.63 13.88 0.90
CA ALA A 167 16.43 12.71 1.23
C ALA A 167 16.64 11.80 0.02
N LEU A 168 15.63 11.63 -0.84
CA LEU A 168 15.73 10.80 -2.05
C LEU A 168 16.79 11.37 -3.00
N GLY A 169 16.70 12.66 -3.32
CA GLY A 169 17.68 13.35 -4.16
C GLY A 169 19.10 13.25 -3.62
N ARG A 170 19.28 13.36 -2.31
CA ARG A 170 20.58 13.21 -1.64
C ARG A 170 21.15 11.79 -1.77
N LEU A 171 20.33 10.76 -1.61
CA LEU A 171 20.76 9.36 -1.82
C LEU A 171 21.14 9.10 -3.29
N LEU A 172 20.43 9.70 -4.25
CA LEU A 172 20.77 9.60 -5.67
C LEU A 172 22.10 10.30 -5.99
N MET A 173 22.37 11.47 -5.40
CA MET A 173 23.65 12.16 -5.53
C MET A 173 24.80 11.38 -4.90
N GLU A 174 24.57 10.73 -3.75
CA GLU A 174 25.52 9.80 -3.12
C GLU A 174 25.84 8.64 -4.07
N LEU A 175 24.82 7.98 -4.63
CA LEU A 175 24.99 6.91 -5.61
C LEU A 175 25.78 7.35 -6.84
N ARG A 176 25.42 8.51 -7.40
CA ARG A 176 26.14 9.11 -8.54
C ARG A 176 27.62 9.34 -8.21
N LYS A 177 27.94 9.82 -7.01
CA LYS A 177 29.32 10.05 -6.58
C LYS A 177 30.10 8.73 -6.55
N TYR A 178 29.57 7.70 -5.89
CA TYR A 178 30.22 6.39 -5.88
C TYR A 178 30.36 5.82 -7.29
N LEU A 179 29.37 6.02 -8.16
CA LEU A 179 29.47 5.56 -9.55
C LEU A 179 30.59 6.26 -10.34
N LYS A 180 30.87 7.53 -10.06
CA LYS A 180 31.98 8.29 -10.68
C LYS A 180 33.35 7.93 -10.09
N GLU A 181 33.43 7.77 -8.77
CA GLU A 181 34.71 7.69 -8.03
C GLU A 181 35.16 6.26 -7.73
N ASP A 182 34.22 5.36 -7.43
CA ASP A 182 34.48 3.97 -7.05
C ASP A 182 33.32 3.06 -7.46
N ALA A 183 33.14 2.93 -8.78
CA ALA A 183 32.09 2.10 -9.35
C ALA A 183 32.19 0.63 -8.90
N ASN A 184 33.39 0.13 -8.62
CA ASN A 184 33.59 -1.26 -8.19
C ASN A 184 32.95 -1.54 -6.83
N SER A 185 32.95 -0.57 -5.90
CA SER A 185 32.23 -0.69 -4.62
C SER A 185 30.71 -0.90 -4.75
N LEU A 186 30.14 -0.52 -5.90
CA LEU A 186 28.72 -0.64 -6.19
C LEU A 186 28.36 -1.93 -6.92
N LYS A 187 29.33 -2.72 -7.40
CA LYS A 187 29.09 -4.01 -8.10
C LYS A 187 28.69 -5.16 -7.18
N SER A 188 28.68 -4.93 -5.88
CA SER A 188 28.14 -5.87 -4.91
C SER A 188 27.36 -5.14 -3.82
N LEU A 189 26.39 -5.85 -3.24
CA LEU A 189 25.48 -5.29 -2.25
C LEU A 189 25.15 -6.33 -1.19
N LYS A 190 25.65 -6.07 0.02
CA LYS A 190 25.30 -6.85 1.21
C LYS A 190 23.88 -6.52 1.68
N PRO A 191 23.21 -7.46 2.37
CA PRO A 191 22.04 -7.16 3.18
C PRO A 191 22.37 -6.09 4.23
N LEU A 192 21.37 -5.30 4.64
CA LEU A 192 21.54 -4.34 5.71
C LEU A 192 21.72 -5.05 7.05
N GLU A 193 22.63 -4.53 7.87
CA GLU A 193 22.85 -4.98 9.26
C GLU A 193 21.81 -4.34 10.20
N ILE A 194 20.53 -4.60 9.93
CA ILE A 194 19.40 -4.17 10.77
C ILE A 194 18.59 -5.40 11.22
N PRO A 195 17.90 -5.32 12.37
CA PRO A 195 17.05 -6.42 12.84
C PRO A 195 16.02 -6.83 11.77
N ASP A 196 15.75 -8.13 11.67
CA ASP A 196 14.70 -8.67 10.79
C ASP A 196 14.74 -8.13 9.36
N PHE A 197 15.93 -8.00 8.75
CA PHE A 197 16.03 -7.65 7.33
C PHE A 197 15.72 -8.86 6.43
N ILE A 198 14.43 -9.21 6.46
CA ILE A 198 13.84 -10.42 5.91
C ILE A 198 12.86 -10.05 4.80
N PHE A 199 12.86 -10.86 3.74
CA PHE A 199 11.96 -10.73 2.61
C PHE A 199 11.30 -12.09 2.30
N LEU A 200 9.97 -12.12 2.37
CA LEU A 200 9.15 -13.33 2.22
C LEU A 200 9.61 -14.48 3.12
N SER A 201 9.76 -14.19 4.42
CA SER A 201 10.19 -15.14 5.46
C SER A 201 11.61 -15.69 5.29
N LYS A 202 12.42 -15.14 4.38
CA LYS A 202 13.83 -15.53 4.19
C LYS A 202 14.75 -14.32 4.43
N PRO A 203 15.94 -14.51 5.03
CA PRO A 203 16.96 -13.46 5.05
C PRO A 203 17.25 -12.96 3.62
N ILE A 204 17.45 -11.65 3.46
CA ILE A 204 17.86 -11.09 2.17
C ILE A 204 19.26 -11.60 1.81
N GLU A 205 19.45 -12.01 0.56
CA GLU A 205 20.70 -12.54 0.05
C GLU A 205 21.68 -11.44 -0.40
N PHE A 206 22.96 -11.79 -0.48
CA PHE A 206 23.98 -10.95 -1.08
C PHE A 206 23.76 -10.84 -2.60
N LEU A 207 23.80 -9.62 -3.13
CA LEU A 207 23.59 -9.36 -4.55
C LEU A 207 24.90 -8.93 -5.21
N THR A 208 25.17 -9.43 -6.41
CA THR A 208 26.28 -8.99 -7.27
C THR A 208 25.76 -8.53 -8.61
N LEU A 209 26.51 -7.63 -9.25
CA LEU A 209 26.33 -7.32 -10.66
C LEU A 209 26.55 -8.62 -11.42
N LYS A 210 25.62 -8.99 -12.30
CA LYS A 210 25.82 -10.13 -13.19
C LYS A 210 26.79 -9.68 -14.28
N ASP A 211 27.95 -10.33 -14.39
CA ASP A 211 28.82 -10.11 -15.54
C ASP A 211 28.10 -10.58 -16.81
N GLU A 212 28.12 -9.76 -17.86
CA GLU A 212 27.43 -10.00 -19.14
C GLU A 212 27.86 -11.32 -19.84
N ASN A 213 28.89 -12.00 -19.33
CA ASN A 213 29.43 -13.24 -19.87
C ASN A 213 29.10 -14.51 -19.07
N HIS A 214 28.21 -14.48 -18.06
CA HIS A 214 27.81 -15.71 -17.37
C HIS A 214 26.31 -15.99 -17.42
N THR A 215 25.98 -16.94 -18.30
CA THR A 215 24.81 -17.81 -18.23
C THR A 215 24.54 -18.24 -16.79
N LEU A 216 23.27 -18.12 -16.39
CA LEU A 216 22.65 -18.63 -15.16
C LEU A 216 23.49 -19.67 -14.40
N SER A 217 24.24 -19.26 -13.38
CA SER A 217 24.60 -20.16 -12.28
C SER A 217 23.53 -20.02 -11.19
N ILE A 218 22.31 -20.43 -11.52
CA ILE A 218 21.41 -20.92 -10.48
C ILE A 218 22.02 -22.27 -10.12
N GLN A 219 22.58 -22.39 -8.91
CA GLN A 219 22.76 -23.72 -8.33
C GLN A 219 21.36 -24.30 -8.13
N GLU A 220 20.86 -24.98 -9.15
CA GLU A 220 19.83 -25.99 -9.00
C GLU A 220 20.40 -27.04 -8.06
N LYS A 221 20.18 -26.89 -6.75
CA LYS A 221 20.02 -28.05 -5.89
C LYS A 221 18.72 -28.71 -6.33
N GLN A 222 18.83 -29.49 -7.40
CA GLN A 222 17.91 -30.54 -7.75
C GLN A 222 17.71 -31.35 -6.46
N LEU A 223 16.51 -31.25 -5.87
CA LEU A 223 16.06 -32.18 -4.86
C LEU A 223 15.98 -33.54 -5.54
N ILE A 224 17.09 -34.27 -5.52
CA ILE A 224 17.07 -35.72 -5.68
C ILE A 224 16.34 -36.22 -4.44
N ILE A 225 15.07 -36.58 -4.63
CA ILE A 225 14.32 -37.40 -3.70
C ILE A 225 15.11 -38.72 -3.60
N PRO A 226 15.67 -39.09 -2.44
CA PRO A 226 16.21 -40.43 -2.29
C PRO A 226 15.02 -41.40 -2.35
N LEU A 227 15.09 -42.38 -3.26
CA LEU A 227 14.22 -43.56 -3.20
C LEU A 227 14.33 -44.14 -1.79
N ILE A 228 13.20 -44.15 -1.07
CA ILE A 228 13.05 -44.83 0.20
C ILE A 228 13.21 -46.34 -0.09
N PRO A 229 14.14 -47.06 0.55
CA PRO A 229 14.11 -48.52 0.53
C PRO A 229 12.94 -48.98 1.39
N GLU A 230 12.16 -49.87 0.81
CA GLU A 230 11.07 -50.61 1.42
C GLU A 230 11.54 -51.28 2.73
N ILE A 231 11.02 -50.82 3.88
CA ILE A 231 11.22 -51.48 5.17
C ILE A 231 9.91 -52.14 5.55
N THR A 232 9.99 -53.47 5.62
CA THR A 232 8.97 -54.40 6.08
C THR A 232 8.59 -54.16 7.54
N LEU A 233 7.29 -54.26 7.79
CA LEU A 233 6.62 -54.20 9.10
C LEU A 233 7.11 -55.31 10.05
N GLU A 234 7.50 -54.94 11.28
CA GLU A 234 7.18 -55.71 12.49
C GLU A 234 6.89 -54.81 13.71
N SER A 235 5.61 -54.82 14.09
CA SER A 235 5.00 -54.83 15.44
C SER A 235 5.44 -53.89 16.58
N ASN A 236 4.38 -53.23 17.10
CA ASN A 236 4.07 -52.87 18.50
C ASN A 236 4.74 -51.62 19.13
N VAL A 237 3.95 -50.55 19.35
CA VAL A 237 3.43 -50.15 20.69
C VAL A 237 2.63 -48.81 20.59
N SER A 238 1.37 -48.89 21.04
CA SER A 238 0.44 -47.92 21.64
C SER A 238 0.32 -46.45 21.19
N LEU A 239 -0.90 -46.10 20.77
CA LEU A 239 -1.54 -44.77 20.89
C LEU A 239 -1.64 -44.36 22.38
N ASP A 240 -1.45 -43.08 22.72
CA ASP A 240 -2.50 -42.22 23.33
C ASP A 240 -2.04 -40.76 23.51
N GLN A 241 -3.02 -39.85 23.58
CA GLN A 241 -3.00 -38.46 24.09
C GLN A 241 -2.91 -37.28 23.12
N THR A 242 -4.04 -37.03 22.46
CA THR A 242 -4.58 -35.68 22.24
C THR A 242 -5.30 -35.14 23.49
N LYS A 243 -5.11 -33.86 23.85
CA LYS A 243 -6.10 -32.89 24.41
C LYS A 243 -5.37 -31.60 24.84
N GLU A 244 -5.61 -30.45 24.22
CA GLU A 244 -6.71 -29.50 24.47
C GLU A 244 -6.34 -28.49 25.58
N PHE A 245 -6.23 -27.18 25.25
CA PHE A 245 -6.82 -26.08 26.04
C PHE A 245 -6.71 -24.73 25.31
N TYR A 246 -7.84 -24.03 25.19
CA TYR A 246 -8.01 -22.68 24.66
C TYR A 246 -8.24 -21.69 25.81
N ARG A 247 -7.81 -20.43 25.56
CA ARG A 247 -8.27 -19.13 26.11
C ARG A 247 -7.89 -18.73 27.53
N GLU A 248 -7.38 -17.50 27.64
CA GLU A 248 -8.07 -16.42 28.36
C GLU A 248 -7.69 -15.04 27.79
N GLU A 249 -8.72 -14.22 27.55
CA GLU A 249 -8.66 -12.79 27.24
C GLU A 249 -8.48 -12.00 28.54
N THR A 250 -7.80 -10.85 28.48
CA THR A 250 -8.06 -9.78 29.47
C THR A 250 -8.06 -8.43 28.79
N ILE A 251 -9.23 -7.80 28.89
CA ILE A 251 -9.58 -6.44 28.50
C ILE A 251 -9.05 -5.50 29.60
N ILE A 252 -8.28 -4.47 29.23
CA ILE A 252 -8.15 -3.25 30.03
C ILE A 252 -8.36 -2.07 29.07
N THR A 253 -9.39 -1.29 29.38
CA THR A 253 -9.79 -0.06 28.70
C THR A 253 -9.12 1.17 29.32
N ASP A 254 -9.01 2.17 28.45
CA ASP A 254 -9.02 3.62 28.73
C ASP A 254 -7.70 4.43 28.77
N THR A 255 -7.60 5.22 27.70
CA THR A 255 -7.29 6.66 27.64
C THR A 255 -5.84 7.13 27.75
N ASN A 256 -5.23 7.37 26.58
CA ASN A 256 -4.88 8.72 26.10
C ASN A 256 -3.82 8.61 24.99
N ILE A 257 -4.25 8.72 23.72
CA ILE A 257 -3.34 9.03 22.62
C ILE A 257 -4.02 10.09 21.74
N GLU A 258 -3.94 11.34 22.18
CA GLU A 258 -4.04 12.50 21.29
C GLU A 258 -2.64 12.94 20.88
N LYS A 259 -2.38 12.84 19.56
CA LYS A 259 -1.63 13.77 18.68
C LYS A 259 -1.15 12.98 17.45
N THR A 260 -2.01 12.90 16.43
CA THR A 260 -1.90 13.67 15.17
C THR A 260 -0.75 13.25 14.25
N GLU A 261 -1.06 12.36 13.31
CA GLU A 261 -0.43 12.34 11.97
C GLU A 261 -1.54 12.30 10.92
N LYS A 262 -2.21 13.46 10.78
CA LYS A 262 -3.14 13.72 9.69
C LYS A 262 -2.35 14.42 8.60
N ASP A 263 -2.04 13.68 7.55
CA ASP A 263 -2.10 14.08 6.15
C ASP A 263 -1.08 13.28 5.38
N ASP A 264 -1.54 12.30 4.60
CA ASP A 264 -0.89 12.01 3.32
C ASP A 264 -1.60 10.96 2.47
N ASN A 265 -2.54 11.42 1.63
CA ASN A 265 -2.90 10.82 0.34
C ASN A 265 -3.84 11.77 -0.40
N ILE A 266 -3.60 12.10 -1.68
CA ILE A 266 -4.62 12.82 -2.49
C ILE A 266 -5.92 12.01 -2.50
N PHE A 267 -5.81 10.68 -2.53
CA PHE A 267 -6.96 9.81 -2.48
C PHE A 267 -7.70 9.92 -1.13
N ASP A 268 -7.03 9.84 0.02
CA ASP A 268 -7.73 9.90 1.33
C ASP A 268 -8.07 11.33 1.80
N GLY A 269 -7.29 12.33 1.40
CA GLY A 269 -7.44 13.73 1.81
C GLY A 269 -8.32 14.56 0.89
N TRP A 270 -8.49 14.15 -0.38
CA TRP A 270 -9.30 14.89 -1.34
C TRP A 270 -10.31 14.03 -2.09
N VAL A 271 -9.89 12.88 -2.64
CA VAL A 271 -10.78 12.05 -3.46
C VAL A 271 -11.86 11.39 -2.62
N LEU A 272 -11.53 10.69 -1.54
CA LEU A 272 -12.46 9.98 -0.66
C LEU A 272 -13.46 10.94 0.00
N PRO A 273 -13.06 12.07 0.62
CA PRO A 273 -14.02 13.02 1.19
C PRO A 273 -14.95 13.60 0.14
N LYS A 274 -14.46 13.80 -1.09
CA LYS A 274 -15.27 14.29 -2.20
C LYS A 274 -16.20 13.21 -2.76
N LEU A 275 -15.73 11.96 -2.87
CA LEU A 275 -16.54 10.80 -3.23
C LEU A 275 -17.65 10.57 -2.20
N GLU A 276 -17.35 10.65 -0.91
CA GLU A 276 -18.34 10.57 0.16
C GLU A 276 -19.43 11.61 -0.04
N LYS A 277 -19.08 12.89 -0.26
CA LYS A 277 -20.07 13.94 -0.48
C LYS A 277 -20.95 13.72 -1.72
N ILE A 278 -20.41 13.25 -2.84
CA ILE A 278 -21.18 13.09 -4.09
C ILE A 278 -21.98 11.78 -4.13
N LEU A 279 -21.51 10.73 -3.45
CA LEU A 279 -22.10 9.38 -3.51
C LEU A 279 -23.13 9.13 -2.40
N GLN A 280 -23.76 10.18 -1.86
CA GLN A 280 -24.87 10.04 -0.92
C GLN A 280 -26.14 9.44 -1.58
N ASN A 281 -26.20 9.45 -2.92
CA ASN A 281 -27.21 8.77 -3.74
C ASN A 281 -26.51 8.00 -4.87
N TYR A 282 -27.25 7.13 -5.59
CA TYR A 282 -26.71 6.41 -6.74
C TYR A 282 -26.26 7.38 -7.86
N GLN A 283 -25.00 7.28 -8.27
CA GLN A 283 -24.41 8.07 -9.36
C GLN A 283 -23.84 7.17 -10.46
N SER A 284 -23.89 7.62 -11.71
CA SER A 284 -23.15 7.00 -12.82
C SER A 284 -21.67 7.39 -12.79
N TYR A 285 -20.83 6.64 -13.51
CA TYR A 285 -19.41 7.00 -13.64
C TYR A 285 -19.20 8.38 -14.28
N ASP A 286 -20.00 8.72 -15.30
CA ASP A 286 -19.87 10.00 -16.00
C ASP A 286 -20.30 11.19 -15.12
N GLN A 287 -21.34 11.00 -14.31
CA GLN A 287 -21.76 12.01 -13.32
C GLN A 287 -20.66 12.24 -12.28
N ILE A 288 -20.03 11.18 -11.79
CA ILE A 288 -18.90 11.26 -10.86
C ILE A 288 -17.74 12.02 -11.50
N LEU A 289 -17.37 11.68 -12.75
CA LEU A 289 -16.23 12.29 -13.44
C LEU A 289 -16.38 13.80 -13.64
N GLN A 290 -17.61 14.31 -13.83
CA GLN A 290 -17.87 15.76 -13.95
C GLN A 290 -17.44 16.56 -12.70
N HIS A 291 -17.42 15.92 -11.52
CA HIS A 291 -16.94 16.55 -10.28
C HIS A 291 -15.40 16.60 -10.21
N PHE A 292 -14.68 15.88 -11.08
CA PHE A 292 -13.22 15.76 -11.09
C PHE A 292 -12.61 16.29 -12.39
N LYS A 293 -12.89 17.57 -12.72
CA LYS A 293 -12.51 18.24 -13.98
C LYS A 293 -11.02 18.17 -14.35
N THR A 294 -10.12 18.02 -13.38
CA THR A 294 -8.66 17.98 -13.58
C THR A 294 -8.07 16.57 -13.61
N VAL A 295 -8.91 15.54 -13.44
CA VAL A 295 -8.48 14.13 -13.31
C VAL A 295 -8.79 13.39 -14.61
N ASN A 296 -7.81 12.66 -15.13
CA ASN A 296 -8.01 11.87 -16.34
C ASN A 296 -8.86 10.60 -16.07
N LYS A 297 -9.49 10.07 -17.13
CA LYS A 297 -10.42 8.94 -17.04
C LYS A 297 -9.79 7.67 -16.45
N LYS A 298 -8.53 7.36 -16.80
CA LYS A 298 -7.85 6.15 -16.31
C LYS A 298 -7.54 6.24 -14.82
N GLN A 299 -7.03 7.37 -14.37
CA GLN A 299 -6.75 7.64 -12.95
C GLN A 299 -8.03 7.61 -12.11
N MET A 300 -9.14 8.16 -12.63
CA MET A 300 -10.42 8.11 -11.95
C MET A 300 -11.00 6.69 -11.90
N GLN A 301 -10.79 5.86 -12.92
CA GLN A 301 -11.14 4.44 -12.89
C GLN A 301 -10.35 3.68 -11.81
N ASP A 302 -9.05 3.91 -11.71
CA ASP A 302 -8.20 3.29 -10.69
C ASP A 302 -8.63 3.67 -9.27
N TRP A 303 -8.97 4.95 -9.05
CA TRP A 303 -9.50 5.44 -7.79
C TRP A 303 -10.89 4.89 -7.45
N MET A 304 -11.79 4.79 -8.42
CA MET A 304 -13.11 4.18 -8.20
C MET A 304 -13.00 2.69 -7.88
N LYS A 305 -12.11 1.97 -8.58
CA LYS A 305 -11.81 0.57 -8.27
C LYS A 305 -11.28 0.43 -6.85
N LEU A 306 -10.34 1.28 -6.46
CA LEU A 306 -9.79 1.31 -5.11
C LEU A 306 -10.86 1.61 -4.04
N ALA A 307 -11.74 2.59 -4.28
CA ALA A 307 -12.81 2.94 -3.33
C ALA A 307 -13.81 1.78 -3.12
N VAL A 308 -14.05 0.98 -4.17
CA VAL A 308 -14.87 -0.24 -4.10
C VAL A 308 -14.14 -1.36 -3.36
N GLU A 309 -12.87 -1.58 -3.66
CA GLU A 309 -12.04 -2.59 -2.98
C GLU A 309 -11.87 -2.30 -1.48
N LEU A 310 -11.80 -1.02 -1.09
CA LEU A 310 -11.74 -0.58 0.31
C LEU A 310 -13.10 -0.66 1.03
N GLY A 311 -14.17 -1.08 0.34
CA GLY A 311 -15.51 -1.15 0.90
C GLY A 311 -16.14 0.21 1.23
N LYS A 312 -15.56 1.33 0.76
CA LYS A 312 -16.11 2.67 0.98
C LYS A 312 -17.23 3.01 -0.01
N VAL A 313 -17.14 2.46 -1.22
CA VAL A 313 -18.11 2.65 -2.30
C VAL A 313 -18.70 1.31 -2.72
N LYS A 314 -20.03 1.23 -2.82
CA LYS A 314 -20.72 0.09 -3.41
C LYS A 314 -20.93 0.33 -4.90
N LYS A 315 -20.52 -0.63 -5.73
CA LYS A 315 -20.84 -0.69 -7.16
C LYS A 315 -22.04 -1.61 -7.40
N ILE A 316 -23.02 -1.14 -8.16
CA ILE A 316 -24.17 -1.89 -8.69
C ILE A 316 -23.91 -2.13 -10.17
N GLU A 317 -24.29 -3.29 -10.73
CA GLU A 317 -23.91 -3.66 -12.09
C GLU A 317 -24.97 -3.39 -13.16
N LYS A 318 -26.26 -3.30 -12.81
CA LYS A 318 -27.36 -3.24 -13.78
C LYS A 318 -28.44 -2.21 -13.39
N PRO A 319 -28.36 -0.95 -13.87
CA PRO A 319 -27.24 -0.34 -14.59
C PRO A 319 -26.04 -0.05 -13.68
N VAL A 320 -24.85 0.19 -14.25
CA VAL A 320 -23.67 0.52 -13.45
C VAL A 320 -23.87 1.84 -12.71
N ARG A 321 -23.90 1.75 -11.39
CA ARG A 321 -24.06 2.88 -10.46
C ARG A 321 -23.17 2.69 -9.24
N TYR A 322 -22.81 3.81 -8.60
CA TYR A 322 -22.00 3.84 -7.40
C TYR A 322 -22.72 4.61 -6.31
N ILE A 323 -22.57 4.17 -5.07
CA ILE A 323 -23.13 4.81 -3.88
C ILE A 323 -22.15 4.61 -2.72
N TRP A 324 -22.12 5.54 -1.76
CA TRP A 324 -21.32 5.42 -0.56
C TRP A 324 -21.87 4.28 0.31
N TYR A 325 -20.99 3.47 0.89
CA TYR A 325 -21.39 2.22 1.52
C TYR A 325 -22.34 2.41 2.72
N SER A 326 -22.12 3.42 3.57
CA SER A 326 -23.02 3.69 4.71
C SER A 326 -24.39 4.23 4.28
N ALA A 327 -24.45 4.99 3.18
CA ALA A 327 -25.72 5.44 2.59
C ALA A 327 -26.50 4.23 2.04
N TYR A 328 -25.81 3.29 1.38
CA TYR A 328 -26.40 2.04 0.91
C TYR A 328 -26.95 1.16 2.04
N GLU A 329 -26.20 0.98 3.14
CA GLU A 329 -26.68 0.20 4.29
C GLU A 329 -27.92 0.81 4.93
N SER A 330 -27.93 2.14 5.07
CA SER A 330 -29.08 2.88 5.61
C SER A 330 -30.34 2.67 4.76
N GLU A 331 -30.21 2.80 3.43
CA GLU A 331 -31.30 2.56 2.49
C GLU A 331 -31.77 1.09 2.52
N SER A 332 -30.85 0.13 2.51
CA SER A 332 -31.13 -1.31 2.56
C SER A 332 -31.86 -1.72 3.85
N ASN A 333 -31.44 -1.16 4.99
CA ASN A 333 -32.09 -1.41 6.28
C ASN A 333 -33.49 -0.81 6.35
N LEU A 334 -33.71 0.39 5.79
CA LEU A 334 -35.05 0.99 5.65
C LEU A 334 -35.97 0.14 4.76
N LEU A 335 -35.45 -0.38 3.65
CA LEU A 335 -36.19 -1.29 2.76
C LEU A 335 -36.57 -2.61 3.46
N LYS A 336 -35.66 -3.19 4.24
CA LYS A 336 -35.95 -4.39 5.05
C LYS A 336 -37.01 -4.10 6.12
N ALA A 337 -36.90 -2.97 6.83
CA ALA A 337 -37.87 -2.57 7.85
C ALA A 337 -39.27 -2.33 7.26
N ARG A 338 -39.36 -1.71 6.06
CA ARG A 338 -40.62 -1.54 5.32
C ARG A 338 -41.23 -2.86 4.86
N LYS A 339 -40.43 -3.83 4.41
CA LYS A 339 -40.93 -5.18 4.07
C LYS A 339 -41.45 -5.92 5.30
N ILE A 340 -40.78 -5.78 6.45
CA ILE A 340 -41.23 -6.38 7.73
C ILE A 340 -42.53 -5.74 8.22
N SER A 341 -42.69 -4.42 8.11
CA SER A 341 -43.92 -3.73 8.50
C SER A 341 -45.09 -4.02 7.55
N GLN A 342 -44.84 -4.11 6.24
CA GLN A 342 -45.84 -4.53 5.25
C GLN A 342 -46.28 -5.99 5.46
N SER A 343 -45.36 -6.90 5.79
CA SER A 343 -45.66 -8.29 6.15
C SER A 343 -46.48 -8.42 7.45
N ARG A 344 -46.23 -7.56 8.44
CA ARG A 344 -47.04 -7.51 9.68
C ARG A 344 -48.43 -6.93 9.47
N ASN A 345 -48.58 -5.95 8.56
CA ASN A 345 -49.89 -5.40 8.21
C ASN A 345 -50.74 -6.37 7.38
N THR A 346 -50.15 -7.16 6.47
CA THR A 346 -50.89 -8.21 5.74
C THR A 346 -51.35 -9.36 6.65
N ARG A 347 -50.59 -9.72 7.69
CA ARG A 347 -51.07 -10.64 8.74
C ARG A 347 -52.20 -10.03 9.59
N LYS A 348 -52.14 -8.74 9.92
CA LYS A 348 -53.21 -8.05 10.69
C LYS A 348 -54.51 -7.89 9.90
N THR A 349 -54.46 -7.71 8.58
CA THR A 349 -55.66 -7.68 7.74
C THR A 349 -56.27 -9.07 7.52
N GLN A 350 -55.46 -10.14 7.43
CA GLN A 350 -55.99 -11.53 7.40
C GLN A 350 -56.61 -11.99 8.73
N LEU A 351 -56.08 -11.55 9.88
CA LEU A 351 -56.70 -11.84 11.19
C LEU A 351 -58.00 -11.06 11.41
N LYS A 352 -58.10 -9.82 10.90
CA LYS A 352 -59.35 -9.03 10.96
C LYS A 352 -60.43 -9.50 9.98
N SER A 353 -60.07 -10.12 8.84
CA SER A 353 -61.08 -10.71 7.93
C SER A 353 -61.63 -12.04 8.44
N SER A 354 -60.86 -12.82 9.20
CA SER A 354 -61.34 -14.08 9.83
C SER A 354 -62.21 -13.86 11.08
N GLN A 355 -62.15 -12.68 11.72
CA GLN A 355 -63.04 -12.33 12.83
C GLN A 355 -64.36 -11.67 12.39
N LYS A 356 -64.41 -11.07 11.19
CA LYS A 356 -65.63 -10.45 10.64
C LYS A 356 -66.57 -11.44 9.94
N SER A 357 -66.12 -12.66 9.65
CA SER A 357 -66.93 -13.76 9.11
C SER A 357 -67.53 -14.68 10.18
N LYS A 358 -67.22 -14.47 11.48
CA LYS A 358 -67.84 -15.20 12.60
C LYS A 358 -68.85 -14.39 13.41
N SER A 359 -69.13 -13.13 13.04
CA SER A 359 -70.10 -12.27 13.73
C SER A 359 -71.38 -11.98 12.94
N ASN A 360 -71.56 -12.58 11.75
CA ASN A 360 -72.77 -12.43 10.91
C ASN A 360 -73.60 -13.73 10.78
N VAL A 361 -73.46 -14.69 11.71
CA VAL A 361 -74.26 -15.95 11.71
C VAL A 361 -75.13 -16.09 12.98
N THR A 362 -75.32 -15.03 13.76
CA THR A 362 -76.16 -15.08 14.98
C THR A 362 -77.17 -13.93 15.09
N GLN A 363 -77.72 -13.47 13.97
CA GLN A 363 -78.92 -12.62 13.94
C GLN A 363 -79.79 -12.96 12.73
N GLU A 364 -80.26 -14.21 12.64
CA GLU A 364 -81.39 -14.57 11.77
C GLU A 364 -81.99 -15.92 12.19
N SER A 365 -82.49 -16.01 13.42
CA SER A 365 -83.36 -17.13 13.85
C SER A 365 -84.11 -16.81 15.15
N THR A 366 -84.95 -15.79 15.17
CA THR A 366 -86.09 -15.74 16.10
C THR A 366 -87.18 -14.78 15.61
N GLN A 367 -87.95 -15.20 14.61
CA GLN A 367 -89.33 -14.73 14.46
C GLN A 367 -90.11 -15.72 13.58
N LEU A 368 -90.66 -16.75 14.23
CA LEU A 368 -91.81 -17.52 13.76
C LEU A 368 -92.37 -18.31 14.96
N SER A 369 -93.13 -17.62 15.79
CA SER A 369 -94.20 -18.22 16.57
C SER A 369 -95.22 -17.14 16.94
N LEU A 370 -96.43 -17.31 16.38
CA LEU A 370 -97.74 -16.83 16.85
C LEU A 370 -98.30 -15.54 16.24
N ILE A 371 -99.27 -15.79 15.34
CA ILE A 371 -100.42 -15.00 14.87
C ILE A 371 -100.16 -14.05 13.70
#